data_AF-A0A8J5G0L1-F1
#
_entry.id   AF-A0A8J5G0L1-F1
#
_cell.length_a   1.000
_cell.length_b   1.000
_cell.length_c   1.000
_cell.angle_alpha   90.00
_cell.angle_beta   90.00
_cell.angle_gamma   90.00
#
_symmetry.space_group_name_H-M   'P 1'
#
loop_
_entity.id
_entity.type
_entity.pdbx_description
1 polymer ?
#
loop_
_entity_poly.entity_id
_entity_poly.type
_entity_poly.pdbx_seq_one_letter_code
_entity_poly.pdbx_strand_id
1 'polypeptide(L)'
;MAFHNALSIHALFIAHLGINIAYLVHPTTMQMASSLSYSSSFAVVVVFLLLFFTSLCTAQSGTDGYLHLRFYNHERVLGSGPNATVVYAVERRGSTSGAGFGNLIVYDNLLRQGVEPDSPIVGRNQGMGVGSSVAENSGLTILQLVFTAGEYNGSSIAVQGLVPVAPLQTLFERAITGGTGRFRNARGYLWIKTN
;
A
#
# COMPACT_ATOMS: atom_id res chain seq x y z
N MET A 1 -10.13 26.08 2.19
CA MET A 1 -10.27 25.51 0.83
C MET A 1 -10.12 24.00 0.98
N ALA A 2 -11.09 23.21 0.52
CA ALA A 2 -10.96 21.75 0.54
C ALA A 2 -10.23 21.33 -0.74
N PHE A 3 -9.05 20.74 -0.60
CA PHE A 3 -8.33 20.18 -1.74
C PHE A 3 -8.78 18.74 -1.93
N HIS A 4 -9.13 18.39 -3.17
CA HIS A 4 -9.57 17.04 -3.52
C HIS A 4 -8.50 16.41 -4.41
N ASN A 5 -7.80 15.42 -3.86
CA ASN A 5 -6.73 14.74 -4.58
C ASN A 5 -7.16 13.33 -4.95
N ALA A 6 -7.10 13.01 -6.25
CA ALA A 6 -7.31 11.64 -6.71
C ALA A 6 -6.05 10.82 -6.43
N LEU A 7 -6.23 9.68 -5.77
CA LEU A 7 -5.19 8.72 -5.41
C LEU A 7 -5.38 7.46 -6.27
N SER A 8 -4.44 7.15 -7.17
CA SER A 8 -4.42 5.89 -7.94
C SER A 8 -3.31 5.00 -7.41
N ILE A 9 -3.67 3.88 -6.79
CA ILE A 9 -2.76 2.91 -6.19
C ILE A 9 -2.58 1.76 -7.16
N HIS A 10 -1.33 1.45 -7.51
CA HIS A 10 -0.96 0.22 -8.20
C HIS A 10 -0.09 -0.58 -7.25
N ALA A 11 -0.64 -1.64 -6.68
CA ALA A 11 0.07 -2.50 -5.74
C ALA A 11 0.26 -3.90 -6.33
N LEU A 12 1.50 -4.37 -6.37
CA LEU A 12 1.88 -5.75 -6.60
C LEU A 12 1.71 -6.52 -5.29
N PHE A 13 0.96 -7.61 -5.35
CA PHE A 13 0.82 -8.55 -4.24
C PHE A 13 1.69 -9.77 -4.53
N ILE A 14 2.74 -9.96 -3.73
CA ILE A 14 3.36 -11.27 -3.65
C ILE A 14 2.61 -12.01 -2.55
N ALA A 15 1.65 -12.86 -2.95
CA ALA A 15 1.04 -13.82 -2.06
C ALA A 15 2.15 -14.76 -1.55
N HIS A 16 2.74 -14.43 -0.40
CA HIS A 16 3.71 -15.31 0.23
C HIS A 16 2.91 -16.46 0.83
N LEU A 17 2.86 -17.58 0.11
CA LEU A 17 2.47 -18.86 0.67
C LEU A 17 3.35 -19.09 1.91
N GLY A 18 2.75 -18.99 3.08
CA GLY A 18 3.37 -19.32 4.37
C GLY A 18 3.58 -20.82 4.50
N ILE A 19 4.36 -21.42 3.60
CA ILE A 19 4.82 -22.80 3.69
C ILE A 19 6.27 -22.74 4.17
N ASN A 20 6.44 -22.62 5.49
CA ASN A 20 7.69 -22.99 6.14
C ASN A 20 7.78 -24.52 6.10
N ILE A 21 8.31 -25.09 5.01
CA ILE A 21 8.87 -26.44 5.07
C ILE A 21 10.37 -26.26 5.28
N ALA A 22 10.77 -26.26 6.55
CA ALA A 22 12.14 -26.44 6.94
C ALA A 22 12.58 -27.85 6.49
N TYR A 23 13.30 -27.95 5.38
CA TYR A 23 14.06 -29.15 5.07
C TYR A 23 15.37 -29.10 5.87
N LEU A 24 15.34 -29.60 7.11
CA LEU A 24 16.53 -30.10 7.78
C LEU A 24 16.94 -31.41 7.10
N VAL A 25 17.70 -31.31 6.01
CA VAL A 25 18.43 -32.48 5.47
C VAL A 25 19.72 -32.57 6.28
N HIS A 26 19.69 -33.39 7.33
CA HIS A 26 20.90 -33.84 7.99
C HIS A 26 21.62 -34.84 7.07
N PRO A 27 22.85 -34.58 6.59
CA PRO A 27 23.53 -35.48 5.68
C PRO A 27 24.24 -36.56 6.51
N THR A 28 23.60 -37.71 6.69
CA THR A 28 24.29 -38.95 7.08
C THR A 28 23.33 -40.13 6.95
N THR A 29 23.26 -40.70 5.75
CA THR A 29 23.12 -42.15 5.46
C THR A 29 22.96 -42.30 3.95
N MET A 30 24.04 -42.08 3.19
CA MET A 30 24.16 -42.70 1.87
C MET A 30 24.62 -44.14 2.10
N GLN A 31 23.69 -45.07 2.23
CA GLN A 31 23.95 -46.48 1.94
C GLN A 31 22.64 -47.21 1.67
N MET A 32 22.62 -47.86 0.50
CA MET A 32 21.69 -48.90 0.05
C MET A 32 20.31 -48.44 -0.47
N ALA A 33 20.27 -47.99 -1.73
CA ALA A 33 19.07 -48.06 -2.55
C ALA A 33 19.21 -49.21 -3.56
N SER A 34 19.03 -50.44 -3.08
CA SER A 34 18.82 -51.61 -3.93
C SER A 34 17.39 -51.57 -4.49
N SER A 35 17.27 -51.47 -5.81
CA SER A 35 16.07 -51.70 -6.65
C SER A 35 14.73 -51.88 -5.92
N LEU A 36 14.06 -50.78 -5.57
CA LEU A 36 12.62 -50.82 -5.31
C LEU A 36 11.90 -50.91 -6.66
N SER A 37 11.30 -52.05 -6.97
CA SER A 37 10.33 -52.16 -8.07
C SER A 37 9.03 -51.47 -7.66
N TYR A 38 8.84 -50.24 -8.12
CA TYR A 38 7.58 -49.52 -7.95
C TYR A 38 6.53 -50.10 -8.90
N SER A 39 5.36 -50.46 -8.35
CA SER A 39 4.20 -50.86 -9.16
C SER A 39 3.73 -49.67 -10.03
N SER A 40 3.27 -49.95 -11.25
CA SER A 40 2.71 -48.94 -12.15
C SER A 40 1.55 -48.16 -11.52
N SER A 41 0.82 -48.78 -10.58
CA SER A 41 -0.24 -48.12 -9.81
C SER A 41 0.29 -47.01 -8.88
N PHE A 42 1.50 -47.17 -8.32
CA PHE A 42 2.11 -46.16 -7.45
C PHE A 42 2.51 -44.91 -8.24
N ALA A 43 3.07 -45.10 -9.43
CA ALA A 43 3.42 -44.00 -10.34
C ALA A 43 2.17 -43.20 -10.75
N VAL A 44 1.05 -43.88 -11.02
CA VAL A 44 -0.23 -43.23 -11.36
C VAL A 44 -0.73 -42.39 -10.19
N VAL A 45 -0.70 -42.90 -8.95
CA VAL A 45 -1.13 -42.14 -7.75
C VAL A 45 -0.26 -40.90 -7.53
N VAL A 46 1.06 -41.01 -7.70
CA VAL A 46 1.98 -39.86 -7.58
C VAL A 46 1.69 -38.81 -8.67
N VAL A 47 1.42 -39.22 -9.91
CA VAL A 47 1.03 -38.30 -10.99
C VAL A 47 -0.31 -37.63 -10.68
N PHE A 48 -1.31 -38.36 -10.20
CA PHE A 48 -2.58 -37.77 -9.78
C PHE A 48 -2.43 -36.79 -8.62
N LEU A 49 -1.58 -37.10 -7.63
CA LEU A 49 -1.29 -36.18 -6.53
C LEU A 49 -0.58 -34.92 -7.04
N LEU A 50 0.42 -35.06 -7.92
CA LEU A 50 1.11 -33.93 -8.53
C LEU A 50 0.14 -33.05 -9.34
N LEU A 51 -0.76 -33.65 -10.11
CA LEU A 51 -1.80 -32.93 -10.87
C LEU A 51 -2.84 -32.26 -9.97
N PHE A 52 -3.16 -32.89 -8.83
CA PHE A 52 -4.07 -32.31 -7.84
C PHE A 52 -3.45 -31.11 -7.14
N PHE A 53 -2.17 -31.20 -6.74
CA PHE A 53 -1.42 -30.09 -6.16
C PHE A 53 -1.17 -28.94 -7.15
N THR A 54 -0.92 -29.22 -8.44
CA THR A 54 -0.81 -28.15 -9.45
C THR A 54 -2.16 -27.47 -9.69
N SER A 55 -3.26 -28.22 -9.73
CA SER A 55 -4.62 -27.65 -9.85
C SER A 55 -5.03 -26.80 -8.65
N LEU A 56 -4.55 -27.12 -7.44
CA LEU A 56 -4.75 -26.30 -6.24
C LEU A 56 -3.90 -25.02 -6.28
N CYS A 57 -2.70 -25.07 -6.86
CA CYS A 57 -1.85 -23.90 -7.05
C CYS A 57 -2.36 -22.95 -8.14
N THR A 58 -3.04 -23.45 -9.18
CA THR A 58 -3.58 -22.60 -10.27
C THR A 58 -4.96 -22.00 -9.99
N ALA A 59 -5.60 -22.36 -8.88
CA ALA A 59 -6.93 -21.85 -8.51
C ALA A 59 -6.94 -20.43 -7.90
N GLN A 60 -5.80 -19.73 -7.80
CA GLN A 60 -5.75 -18.33 -7.39
C GLN A 60 -4.76 -17.53 -8.24
N SER A 61 -5.20 -17.10 -9.42
CA SER A 61 -4.59 -15.96 -10.11
C SER A 61 -5.65 -15.27 -10.96
N GLY A 62 -6.61 -14.64 -10.28
CA GLY A 62 -7.50 -13.67 -10.92
C GLY A 62 -6.84 -12.29 -10.89
N THR A 63 -6.65 -11.68 -12.06
CA THR A 63 -5.96 -10.41 -12.37
C THR A 63 -4.43 -10.51 -12.43
N ASP A 64 -3.79 -9.74 -13.32
CA ASP A 64 -2.36 -9.74 -13.70
C ASP A 64 -1.35 -9.44 -12.55
N GLY A 65 -1.63 -9.85 -11.31
CA GLY A 65 -0.78 -9.65 -10.13
C GLY A 65 -0.85 -8.25 -9.52
N TYR A 66 -1.52 -7.29 -10.18
CA TYR A 66 -1.64 -5.90 -9.72
C TYR A 66 -3.07 -5.54 -9.34
N LEU A 67 -3.23 -4.94 -8.17
CA LEU A 67 -4.47 -4.31 -7.74
C LEU A 67 -4.42 -2.82 -8.08
N HIS A 68 -5.45 -2.34 -8.77
CA HIS A 68 -5.65 -0.93 -9.03
C HIS A 68 -6.78 -0.37 -8.16
N LEU A 69 -6.48 0.62 -7.32
CA LEU A 69 -7.47 1.29 -6.50
C LEU A 69 -7.50 2.79 -6.78
N ARG A 70 -8.70 3.38 -6.75
CA ARG A 70 -8.88 4.83 -6.87
C ARG A 70 -9.74 5.39 -5.74
N PHE A 71 -9.24 6.41 -5.06
CA PHE A 71 -9.93 7.11 -3.98
C PHE A 71 -9.68 8.61 -4.04
N TYR A 72 -10.44 9.37 -3.26
CA TYR A 72 -10.31 10.81 -3.14
C TYR A 72 -9.96 11.19 -1.71
N ASN A 73 -8.87 11.94 -1.54
CA ASN A 73 -8.46 12.49 -0.25
C ASN A 73 -9.16 13.82 -0.02
N HIS A 74 -9.91 13.90 1.08
CA HIS A 74 -10.65 15.07 1.51
C HIS A 74 -9.97 15.67 2.73
N GLU A 75 -9.35 16.83 2.55
CA GLU A 75 -8.63 17.51 3.61
C GLU A 75 -9.20 18.90 3.93
N ARG A 76 -9.13 19.27 5.20
CA ARG A 76 -9.52 20.58 5.72
C ARG A 76 -8.41 21.11 6.63
N VAL A 77 -7.70 22.13 6.16
CA VAL A 77 -6.63 22.78 6.91
C VAL A 77 -7.22 23.57 8.09
N LEU A 78 -6.53 23.54 9.23
CA LEU A 78 -6.87 24.37 10.38
C LEU A 78 -7.06 25.84 9.99
N GLY A 79 -8.10 26.48 10.53
CA GLY A 79 -8.47 27.86 10.20
C GLY A 79 -9.34 28.01 8.95
N SER A 80 -9.55 26.95 8.15
CA SER A 80 -10.43 27.00 6.97
C SER A 80 -11.90 26.65 7.24
N GLY A 81 -12.27 26.43 8.51
CA GLY A 81 -13.62 26.06 8.96
C GLY A 81 -13.60 25.11 10.17
N PRO A 82 -14.77 24.64 10.64
CA PRO A 82 -14.84 23.63 11.69
C PRO A 82 -14.31 22.27 11.19
N ASN A 83 -13.95 21.34 12.09
CA ASN A 83 -13.49 19.98 11.76
C ASN A 83 -12.23 19.95 10.89
N ALA A 84 -11.16 20.61 11.35
CA ALA A 84 -9.86 20.52 10.71
C ALA A 84 -9.33 19.08 10.73
N THR A 85 -8.79 18.63 9.61
CA THR A 85 -8.13 17.32 9.45
C THR A 85 -6.63 17.45 9.25
N VAL A 86 -6.13 18.67 9.06
CA VAL A 86 -4.70 18.98 8.92
C VAL A 86 -4.35 20.11 9.89
N VAL A 87 -3.28 19.92 10.65
CA VAL A 87 -2.75 20.91 11.59
C VAL A 87 -1.23 21.07 11.42
N TYR A 88 -0.77 22.30 11.63
CA TYR A 88 0.66 22.60 11.71
C TYR A 88 1.13 22.31 13.13
N ALA A 89 1.97 21.30 13.28
CA ALA A 89 2.57 20.96 14.56
C ALA A 89 3.85 21.77 14.83
N VAL A 90 4.56 22.17 13.76
CA VAL A 90 5.71 23.08 13.83
C VAL A 90 5.62 24.06 12.67
N GLU A 91 5.75 25.35 12.98
CA GLU A 91 5.77 26.43 11.99
C GLU A 91 7.05 27.26 12.15
N ARG A 92 7.87 27.27 11.11
CA ARG A 92 9.00 28.20 10.98
C ARG A 92 8.44 29.60 10.79
N ARG A 93 8.88 30.53 11.63
CA ARG A 93 8.53 31.95 11.50
C ARG A 93 8.83 32.48 10.11
N GLY A 94 7.83 33.11 9.50
CA GLY A 94 7.93 33.69 8.15
C GLY A 94 7.71 32.69 7.00
N SER A 95 7.39 31.42 7.28
CA SER A 95 7.00 30.47 6.25
C SER A 95 5.50 30.59 5.94
N THR A 96 5.14 30.45 4.67
CA THR A 96 3.76 30.56 4.17
C THR A 96 3.19 29.23 3.65
N SER A 97 3.96 28.14 3.66
CA SER A 97 3.56 26.85 3.08
C SER A 97 3.79 25.68 4.04
N GLY A 98 2.85 24.73 4.11
CA GLY A 98 2.99 23.52 4.94
C GLY A 98 4.18 22.62 4.59
N ALA A 99 4.72 22.77 3.38
CA ALA A 99 5.93 22.07 2.91
C ALA A 99 7.19 22.96 2.91
N GLY A 100 7.12 24.18 3.45
CA GLY A 100 8.27 25.08 3.59
C GLY A 100 9.29 24.51 4.58
N PHE A 101 10.58 24.81 4.37
CA PHE A 101 11.67 24.16 5.10
C PHE A 101 11.51 24.25 6.61
N GLY A 102 11.51 23.10 7.30
CA GLY A 102 11.37 23.00 8.75
C GLY A 102 9.94 23.05 9.28
N ASN A 103 8.92 23.24 8.43
CA ASN A 103 7.53 23.09 8.84
C ASN A 103 7.17 21.62 8.98
N LEU A 104 6.32 21.31 9.96
CA LEU A 104 5.78 19.97 10.18
C LEU A 104 4.26 20.04 10.27
N ILE A 105 3.60 19.27 9.42
CA ILE A 105 2.15 19.06 9.45
C ILE A 105 1.82 17.64 9.87
N VAL A 106 0.73 17.47 10.60
CA VAL A 106 0.10 16.17 10.83
C VAL A 106 -1.32 16.20 10.30
N TYR A 107 -1.76 15.09 9.73
CA TYR A 107 -3.06 15.01 9.09
C TYR A 107 -3.74 13.66 9.30
N ASP A 108 -5.05 13.73 9.35
CA ASP A 108 -5.96 12.61 9.47
C ASP A 108 -7.17 12.89 8.55
N ASN A 109 -6.97 12.67 7.26
CA ASN A 109 -7.93 13.05 6.22
C ASN A 109 -8.94 11.93 5.95
N LEU A 110 -10.08 12.28 5.38
CA LEU A 110 -11.07 11.31 4.93
C LEU A 110 -10.71 10.77 3.54
N LEU A 111 -10.82 9.45 3.34
CA LEU A 111 -10.77 8.84 2.02
C LEU A 111 -12.19 8.49 1.57
N ARG A 112 -12.57 8.97 0.38
CA ARG A 112 -13.90 8.73 -0.20
C ARG A 112 -13.84 8.08 -1.57
N GLN A 113 -14.96 7.51 -2.00
CA GLN A 113 -15.13 6.96 -3.35
C GLN A 113 -15.24 8.05 -4.42
N GLY A 114 -15.74 9.25 -4.08
CA GLY A 114 -15.95 10.36 -5.00
C GLY A 114 -15.32 11.67 -4.55
N VAL A 115 -15.33 12.66 -5.46
CA VAL A 115 -14.90 14.04 -5.16
C VAL A 115 -15.95 14.73 -4.29
N GLU A 116 -17.19 14.29 -4.36
CA GLU A 116 -18.35 14.89 -3.70
C GLU A 116 -18.22 14.73 -2.17
N PRO A 117 -18.48 15.79 -1.37
CA PRO A 117 -18.34 15.74 0.08
C PRO A 117 -19.23 14.72 0.81
N ASP A 118 -20.32 14.30 0.17
CA ASP A 118 -21.28 13.31 0.66
C ASP A 118 -21.02 11.89 0.13
N SER A 119 -20.07 11.71 -0.80
CA SER A 119 -19.72 10.39 -1.35
C SER A 119 -19.24 9.42 -0.25
N PRO A 120 -19.44 8.10 -0.40
CA PRO A 120 -19.14 7.15 0.67
C PRO A 120 -17.70 7.22 1.17
N ILE A 121 -17.53 7.19 2.50
CA ILE A 121 -16.22 7.08 3.15
C ILE A 121 -15.75 5.63 3.07
N VAL A 122 -14.51 5.42 2.61
CA VAL A 122 -13.87 4.09 2.51
C VAL A 122 -12.75 3.89 3.51
N GLY A 123 -12.27 4.98 4.10
CA GLY A 123 -11.14 4.93 5.01
C GLY A 123 -10.60 6.30 5.37
N ARG A 124 -9.33 6.31 5.79
CA ARG A 124 -8.61 7.48 6.26
C ARG A 124 -7.21 7.54 5.67
N ASN A 125 -6.71 8.75 5.46
CA ASN A 125 -5.32 9.00 5.12
C ASN A 125 -4.65 9.69 6.31
N GLN A 126 -3.83 8.94 7.04
CA GLN A 126 -3.24 9.36 8.31
C GLN A 126 -1.74 9.49 8.14
N GLY A 127 -1.15 10.60 8.54
CA GLY A 127 0.29 10.77 8.38
C GLY A 127 0.82 12.12 8.79
N MET A 128 2.04 12.37 8.32
CA MET A 128 2.73 13.63 8.53
C MET A 128 3.47 14.06 7.25
N GLY A 129 3.76 15.35 7.19
CA GLY A 129 4.58 15.97 6.17
C GLY A 129 5.59 16.90 6.81
N VAL A 130 6.79 16.96 6.26
CA VAL A 130 7.84 17.88 6.69
C VAL A 130 8.43 18.59 5.48
N GLY A 131 8.61 19.91 5.58
CA GLY A 131 9.40 20.63 4.59
C GLY A 131 10.87 20.28 4.73
N SER A 132 11.34 19.38 3.87
CA SER A 132 12.68 18.81 3.93
C SER A 132 13.64 19.39 2.89
N SER A 133 13.16 20.24 1.98
CA SER A 133 14.00 20.89 0.97
C SER A 133 14.38 22.31 1.40
N VAL A 134 15.69 22.59 1.46
CA VAL A 134 16.21 23.95 1.69
C VAL A 134 15.82 24.90 0.55
N ALA A 135 15.71 24.38 -0.67
CA ALA A 135 15.22 25.13 -1.82
C ALA A 135 13.68 25.33 -1.81
N GLU A 136 12.99 24.79 -0.79
CA GLU A 136 11.54 24.88 -0.60
C GLU A 136 10.71 24.43 -1.81
N ASN A 137 11.26 23.53 -2.62
CA ASN A 137 10.59 22.98 -3.80
C ASN A 137 9.83 21.68 -3.52
N SER A 138 10.11 21.01 -2.39
CA SER A 138 9.45 19.77 -1.98
C SER A 138 9.48 19.55 -0.46
N GLY A 139 8.52 18.76 0.03
CA GLY A 139 8.50 18.19 1.37
C GLY A 139 8.53 16.66 1.33
N LEU A 140 8.89 16.02 2.44
CA LEU A 140 8.78 14.57 2.64
C LEU A 140 7.45 14.26 3.32
N THR A 141 6.79 13.20 2.87
CA THR A 141 5.57 12.67 3.49
C THR A 141 5.71 11.20 3.85
N ILE A 142 5.13 10.83 4.99
CA ILE A 142 4.97 9.45 5.45
C ILE A 142 3.52 9.30 5.89
N LEU A 143 2.81 8.33 5.35
CA LEU A 143 1.39 8.12 5.64
C LEU A 143 0.93 6.67 5.54
N GLN A 144 -0.27 6.45 6.06
CA GLN A 144 -1.03 5.22 6.00
C GLN A 144 -2.41 5.49 5.39
N LEU A 145 -2.78 4.73 4.36
CA LEU A 145 -4.15 4.65 3.87
C LEU A 145 -4.85 3.52 4.63
N VAL A 146 -5.70 3.86 5.60
CA VAL A 146 -6.37 2.94 6.51
C VAL A 146 -7.80 2.72 6.03
N PHE A 147 -8.13 1.50 5.61
CA PHE A 147 -9.46 1.17 5.09
C PHE A 147 -10.40 0.75 6.22
N THR A 148 -11.60 1.33 6.24
CA THR A 148 -12.59 1.12 7.31
C THR A 148 -13.93 0.61 6.78
N ALA A 149 -14.03 0.33 5.48
CA ALA A 149 -15.22 -0.16 4.83
C ALA A 149 -14.89 -1.06 3.62
N GLY A 150 -15.90 -1.79 3.14
CA GLY A 150 -15.78 -2.67 1.98
C GLY A 150 -14.86 -3.87 2.20
N GLU A 151 -14.37 -4.45 1.10
CA GLU A 151 -13.52 -5.66 1.10
C GLU A 151 -12.22 -5.50 1.88
N TYR A 152 -11.70 -4.28 1.94
CA TYR A 152 -10.41 -3.96 2.55
C TYR A 152 -10.51 -3.48 4.00
N ASN A 153 -11.70 -3.50 4.60
CA ASN A 153 -11.90 -3.05 5.98
C ASN A 153 -10.90 -3.70 6.96
N GLY A 154 -10.25 -2.87 7.79
CA GLY A 154 -9.23 -3.29 8.76
C GLY A 154 -7.83 -3.48 8.16
N SER A 155 -7.64 -3.22 6.87
CA SER A 155 -6.34 -3.30 6.19
C SER A 155 -5.76 -1.89 5.96
N SER A 156 -4.46 -1.80 5.74
CA SER A 156 -3.81 -0.51 5.43
C SER A 156 -2.69 -0.61 4.40
N ILE A 157 -2.41 0.48 3.70
CA ILE A 157 -1.27 0.63 2.78
C ILE A 157 -0.33 1.72 3.32
N ALA A 158 0.96 1.40 3.42
CA ALA A 158 2.01 2.33 3.83
C ALA A 158 2.63 3.01 2.62
N VAL A 159 2.72 4.35 2.67
CA VAL A 159 3.20 5.17 1.57
C VAL A 159 4.21 6.19 2.08
N GLN A 160 5.29 6.39 1.33
CA GLN A 160 6.24 7.46 1.59
C GLN A 160 6.73 8.10 0.29
N GLY A 161 7.11 9.36 0.34
CA GLY A 161 7.71 10.04 -0.80
C GLY A 161 7.68 11.56 -0.70
N LEU A 162 8.26 12.20 -1.72
CA LEU A 162 8.31 13.66 -1.82
C LEU A 162 6.98 14.22 -2.36
N VAL A 163 6.61 15.39 -1.87
CA VAL A 163 5.48 16.20 -2.34
C VAL A 163 6.00 17.56 -2.81
N PRO A 164 5.63 18.04 -4.02
CA PRO A 164 6.04 19.36 -4.51
C PRO A 164 5.32 20.51 -3.78
N VAL A 165 5.95 21.69 -3.67
CA VAL A 165 5.38 22.88 -2.99
C VAL A 165 4.51 23.76 -3.92
N ALA A 166 4.81 23.88 -5.22
CA ALA A 166 3.99 24.61 -6.22
C ALA A 166 4.41 24.36 -7.70
N PRO A 167 3.53 24.57 -8.73
CA PRO A 167 2.08 24.74 -8.69
C PRO A 167 1.25 23.61 -9.36
N LEU A 168 0.17 23.26 -8.64
CA LEU A 168 -1.25 23.10 -9.03
C LEU A 168 -1.70 22.20 -10.19
N GLN A 169 -0.82 21.64 -11.02
CA GLN A 169 -1.16 20.56 -11.96
C GLN A 169 -0.09 19.48 -11.95
N THR A 170 0.33 19.05 -10.76
CA THR A 170 1.38 18.05 -10.65
C THR A 170 0.75 16.70 -10.37
N LEU A 171 0.81 15.83 -11.37
CA LEU A 171 0.73 14.40 -11.16
C LEU A 171 2.08 13.98 -10.55
N PHE A 172 2.07 13.49 -9.31
CA PHE A 172 3.30 13.00 -8.67
C PHE A 172 3.10 11.61 -8.08
N GLU A 173 4.21 10.88 -8.00
CA GLU A 173 4.26 9.50 -7.54
C GLU A 173 4.84 9.42 -6.13
N ARG A 174 4.31 8.50 -5.32
CA ARG A 174 4.90 8.09 -4.05
C ARG A 174 5.00 6.57 -3.96
N ALA A 175 6.02 6.07 -3.28
CA ALA A 175 6.26 4.63 -3.17
C ALA A 175 5.34 4.00 -2.13
N ILE A 176 4.75 2.86 -2.49
CA ILE A 176 4.12 1.94 -1.55
C ILE A 176 5.20 1.06 -0.96
N THR A 177 5.46 1.21 0.33
CA THR A 177 6.53 0.52 1.05
C THR A 177 6.04 -0.71 1.80
N GLY A 178 4.72 -0.88 1.93
CA GLY A 178 4.14 -2.00 2.64
C GLY A 178 2.63 -1.91 2.80
N GLY A 179 2.10 -2.81 3.60
CA GLY A 179 0.70 -2.82 4.00
C GLY A 179 0.41 -3.88 5.05
N THR A 180 -0.80 -3.81 5.59
CA THR A 180 -1.32 -4.73 6.62
C THR A 180 -2.61 -5.39 6.15
N GLY A 181 -3.05 -6.43 6.85
CA GLY A 181 -4.27 -7.15 6.51
C GLY A 181 -4.22 -7.73 5.10
N ARG A 182 -5.20 -7.38 4.26
CA ARG A 182 -5.25 -7.77 2.85
C ARG A 182 -4.01 -7.33 2.10
N PHE A 183 -3.45 -6.15 2.40
CA PHE A 183 -2.27 -5.56 1.73
C PHE A 183 -0.92 -6.04 2.31
N ARG A 184 -0.89 -7.18 3.00
CA ARG A 184 0.37 -7.70 3.54
C ARG A 184 1.38 -7.90 2.40
N ASN A 185 2.58 -7.37 2.59
CA ASN A 185 3.67 -7.36 1.60
C ASN A 185 3.40 -6.54 0.33
N ALA A 186 2.41 -5.64 0.32
CA ALA A 186 2.16 -4.77 -0.82
C ALA A 186 3.39 -3.92 -1.18
N ARG A 187 3.68 -3.80 -2.48
CA ARG A 187 4.72 -2.93 -3.06
C ARG A 187 4.14 -2.28 -4.32
N GLY A 188 4.63 -1.11 -4.69
CA GLY A 188 4.18 -0.43 -5.90
C GLY A 188 4.20 1.08 -5.74
N TYR A 189 3.25 1.76 -6.37
CA TYR A 189 3.22 3.22 -6.41
C TYR A 189 1.83 3.80 -6.26
N LEU A 190 1.80 5.03 -5.77
CA LEU A 190 0.62 5.86 -5.62
C LEU A 190 0.79 7.12 -6.48
N TRP A 191 -0.09 7.29 -7.46
CA TRP A 191 -0.23 8.53 -8.21
C TRP A 191 -1.19 9.48 -7.53
N ILE A 192 -0.84 10.76 -7.50
CA ILE A 192 -1.63 11.81 -6.88
C ILE A 192 -1.85 12.90 -7.88
N LYS A 193 -3.11 13.21 -8.13
CA LYS A 193 -3.53 14.34 -8.94
C LYS A 193 -4.28 15.33 -8.07
N THR A 194 -3.73 16.52 -7.95
CA THR A 194 -4.40 17.71 -7.38
C THR A 194 -5.19 18.40 -8.50
N ASN A 195 -6.46 18.70 -8.26
CA ASN A 195 -7.28 19.52 -9.16
C ASN A 195 -7.44 20.94 -8.61
#